data_AF-A0A0G4EI51-F1
#
_entry.id   AF-A0A0G4EI51-F1
#
_cell.length_a   1.000
_cell.length_b   1.000
_cell.length_c   1.000
_cell.angle_alpha   90.00
_cell.angle_beta   90.00
_cell.angle_gamma   90.00
#
_symmetry.space_group_name_H-M   'P 1'
#
loop_
_entity.id
_entity.type
_entity.pdbx_description
1 polymer ?
#
loop_
_entity_poly.entity_id
_entity_poly.type
_entity_poly.pdbx_seq_one_letter_code
_entity_poly.pdbx_strand_id
1 'polypeptide(L)'
;MVVILTFIHPTVTKSMLALLRCRPYPYVDDVIPIASGESVSLLSPNPMDEMQPRMDLDSRVICRSTEHAPFLWIAVAGLLLWTFGPVICGVAFLWRHRDSLQDHHTRRRVGFLYVGYRKSFHYWDALLAMRRVLVLLIAQQATAQPRQQLLGWTIIAAVCLVLQLTVWPFDRGSMDILNRSEMRGLLVWLVSLFVMQSVVMLPEGTSLVLTIALVLVVILANLVHYIILATQICRYVLLQVSYRYTALGDRTKAIARVMASWVTGPLLSWLINREEEKRRVSPKVFYDWSSAALSADGSPAAAGRCYPSFGRPVHRVVTAMQLTSAAVQDAIEALKLTHVPSDL
;
A
#
# COMPACT_ATOMS: atom_id res chain seq x y z
N MET A 1 -7.81 18.76 12.07
CA MET A 1 -9.16 18.57 11.47
C MET A 1 -9.17 17.48 10.41
N VAL A 2 -8.37 17.58 9.32
CA VAL A 2 -8.34 16.57 8.24
C VAL A 2 -8.00 15.16 8.75
N VAL A 3 -7.00 15.03 9.62
CA VAL A 3 -6.60 13.75 10.22
C VAL A 3 -7.73 13.12 11.06
N ILE A 4 -8.48 13.93 11.80
CA ILE A 4 -9.62 13.45 12.61
C ILE A 4 -10.74 12.94 11.69
N LEU A 5 -11.03 13.66 10.61
CA LEU A 5 -11.98 13.23 9.58
C LEU A 5 -11.56 11.90 8.93
N THR A 6 -10.28 11.69 8.65
CA THR A 6 -9.79 10.42 8.09
C THR A 6 -9.87 9.24 9.06
N PHE A 7 -9.79 9.49 10.38
CA PHE A 7 -9.94 8.44 11.39
C PHE A 7 -11.41 8.13 11.71
N ILE A 8 -12.30 9.12 11.64
CA ILE A 8 -13.74 8.93 11.85
C ILE A 8 -14.41 8.22 10.67
N HIS A 9 -13.92 8.50 9.45
CA HIS A 9 -14.42 7.94 8.19
C HIS A 9 -14.65 6.42 8.21
N PRO A 10 -13.68 5.56 8.56
CA PRO A 10 -13.91 4.11 8.58
C PRO A 10 -14.94 3.67 9.63
N THR A 11 -15.02 4.35 10.77
CA THR A 11 -16.01 4.04 11.82
C THR A 11 -17.43 4.33 11.33
N VAL A 12 -17.67 5.52 10.77
CA VAL A 12 -18.98 5.91 10.25
C VAL A 12 -19.38 5.03 9.08
N THR A 13 -18.45 4.73 8.18
CA THR A 13 -18.68 3.82 7.05
C THR A 13 -19.14 2.44 7.52
N LYS A 14 -18.48 1.89 8.54
CA LYS A 14 -18.85 0.59 9.13
C LYS A 14 -20.23 0.63 9.76
N SER A 15 -20.57 1.70 10.49
CA SER A 15 -21.90 1.87 11.09
C SER A 15 -23.01 1.99 10.03
N MET A 16 -22.78 2.77 8.96
CA MET A 16 -23.76 2.89 7.86
C MET A 16 -23.92 1.58 7.11
N LEU A 17 -22.83 0.84 6.90
CA LEU A 17 -22.87 -0.48 6.26
C LEU A 17 -23.57 -1.55 7.12
N ALA A 18 -23.46 -1.46 8.45
CA ALA A 18 -24.16 -2.37 9.36
C ALA A 18 -25.69 -2.29 9.20
N LEU A 19 -26.23 -1.13 8.79
CA LEU A 19 -27.66 -0.97 8.52
C LEU A 19 -28.13 -1.73 7.28
N LEU A 20 -27.23 -2.03 6.33
CA LEU A 20 -27.52 -2.77 5.11
C LEU A 20 -27.33 -4.29 5.26
N ARG A 21 -26.88 -4.75 6.43
CA ARG A 21 -26.48 -6.12 6.64
C ARG A 21 -27.69 -7.00 6.92
N CYS A 22 -27.90 -8.00 6.07
CA CYS A 22 -28.99 -8.96 6.17
C CYS A 22 -28.44 -10.37 6.40
N ARG A 23 -29.01 -11.09 7.37
CA ARG A 23 -28.72 -12.50 7.60
C ARG A 23 -29.99 -13.34 7.56
N PRO A 24 -29.92 -14.60 7.08
CA PRO A 24 -31.05 -15.50 7.19
C PRO A 24 -31.24 -15.86 8.67
N TYR A 25 -32.44 -15.62 9.18
CA TYR A 25 -32.87 -16.09 10.49
C TYR A 25 -34.10 -17.00 10.32
N PRO A 26 -34.27 -18.02 11.19
CA PRO A 26 -35.47 -18.83 11.22
C PRO A 26 -36.67 -17.95 11.59
N TYR A 27 -37.78 -18.13 10.89
CA TYR A 27 -39.03 -17.46 11.23
C TYR A 27 -39.56 -17.99 12.58
N VAL A 28 -39.86 -17.09 13.51
CA VAL A 28 -40.49 -17.40 14.80
C VAL A 28 -41.71 -16.49 14.92
N ASP A 29 -42.90 -17.07 15.00
CA ASP A 29 -44.15 -16.33 15.23
C ASP A 29 -44.12 -15.63 16.60
N ASP A 30 -44.53 -14.36 16.64
CA ASP A 30 -44.61 -13.57 17.88
C ASP A 30 -45.69 -14.09 18.85
N VAL A 31 -46.66 -14.86 18.34
CA VAL A 31 -47.73 -15.50 19.10
C VAL A 31 -47.91 -16.92 18.59
N ILE A 32 -47.60 -17.92 19.42
CA ILE A 32 -47.99 -19.30 19.17
C ILE A 32 -49.41 -19.45 19.74
N PRO A 33 -50.48 -19.47 18.93
CA PRO A 33 -51.82 -19.71 19.45
C PRO A 33 -51.91 -21.14 19.96
N ILE A 34 -51.90 -21.31 21.29
CA ILE A 34 -52.10 -22.61 21.92
C ILE A 34 -53.61 -22.89 21.88
N ALA A 35 -54.05 -23.80 21.01
CA ALA A 35 -55.41 -24.33 21.06
C ALA A 35 -55.60 -25.05 22.41
N SER A 36 -56.76 -24.84 23.06
CA SER A 36 -57.08 -25.45 24.35
C SER A 36 -57.20 -26.98 24.20
N GLY A 37 -56.10 -27.70 24.45
CA GLY A 37 -56.05 -29.17 24.40
C GLY A 37 -54.80 -29.76 23.74
N GLU A 38 -53.96 -28.98 23.05
CA GLU A 38 -52.71 -29.47 22.46
C GLU A 38 -51.49 -29.18 23.36
N SER A 39 -50.65 -30.20 23.55
CA SER A 39 -49.37 -30.05 24.24
C SER A 39 -48.32 -29.45 23.30
N VAL A 40 -47.40 -28.66 23.87
CA VAL A 40 -46.27 -27.98 23.20
C VAL A 40 -45.35 -28.95 22.41
N SER A 41 -45.58 -30.27 22.52
CA SER A 41 -44.76 -31.34 21.98
C SER A 41 -45.02 -31.68 20.50
N LEU A 42 -46.07 -31.14 19.86
CA LEU A 42 -46.43 -31.44 18.45
C LEU A 42 -46.23 -30.27 17.48
N LEU A 43 -45.82 -29.11 17.97
CA LEU A 43 -45.33 -28.02 17.11
C LEU A 43 -43.91 -28.38 16.66
N SER A 44 -43.82 -29.11 15.55
CA SER A 44 -42.59 -29.20 14.77
C SER A 44 -42.72 -28.35 13.51
N PRO A 45 -42.73 -27.00 13.56
CA PRO A 45 -42.16 -26.27 12.45
C PRO A 45 -40.67 -26.60 12.53
N ASN A 46 -40.15 -27.43 11.62
CA ASN A 46 -38.71 -27.51 11.44
C ASN A 46 -38.25 -26.05 11.26
N PRO A 47 -37.46 -25.46 12.16
CA PRO A 47 -37.11 -24.04 12.10
C PRO A 47 -36.25 -23.70 10.86
N MET A 48 -35.88 -24.72 10.09
CA MET A 48 -35.18 -24.62 8.82
C MET A 48 -36.08 -24.40 7.60
N ASP A 49 -37.40 -24.65 7.69
CA ASP A 49 -38.26 -24.64 6.49
C ASP A 49 -38.64 -23.22 6.00
N GLU A 50 -38.49 -22.18 6.83
CA GLU A 50 -38.71 -20.78 6.42
C GLU A 50 -37.59 -19.83 6.91
N MET A 51 -36.44 -19.87 6.23
CA MET A 51 -35.39 -18.86 6.39
C MET A 51 -35.77 -17.56 5.68
N GLN A 52 -35.90 -16.47 6.44
CA GLN A 52 -36.10 -15.13 5.88
C GLN A 52 -34.90 -14.22 6.16
N PRO A 53 -34.44 -13.41 5.18
CA PRO A 53 -33.37 -12.46 5.41
C PRO A 53 -33.88 -11.32 6.28
N ARG A 54 -33.31 -11.15 7.47
CA ARG A 54 -33.63 -10.08 8.43
C ARG A 54 -32.38 -9.25 8.72
N MET A 55 -32.58 -8.02 9.18
CA MET A 55 -31.51 -7.08 9.45
C MET A 55 -30.68 -7.52 10.68
N ASP A 56 -29.35 -7.44 10.60
CA ASP A 56 -28.42 -7.90 11.65
C ASP A 56 -28.52 -7.04 12.94
N LEU A 57 -28.93 -5.77 12.78
CA LEU A 57 -29.05 -4.81 13.89
C LEU A 57 -30.41 -4.86 14.60
N ASP A 58 -31.46 -5.24 13.87
CA ASP A 58 -32.82 -5.46 14.39
C ASP A 58 -33.46 -6.64 13.65
N SER A 59 -33.55 -7.78 14.34
CA SER A 59 -34.07 -9.02 13.77
C SER A 59 -35.57 -8.98 13.48
N ARG A 60 -36.30 -7.96 13.96
CA ARG A 60 -37.73 -7.79 13.65
C ARG A 60 -37.95 -7.33 12.21
N VAL A 61 -37.01 -6.55 11.67
CA VAL A 61 -37.13 -5.96 10.34
C VAL A 61 -36.72 -6.96 9.26
N ILE A 62 -37.68 -7.30 8.40
CA ILE A 62 -37.46 -8.17 7.23
C ILE A 62 -36.75 -7.37 6.14
N CYS A 63 -35.66 -7.91 5.59
CA CYS A 63 -34.93 -7.25 4.51
C CYS A 63 -35.75 -7.20 3.22
N ARG A 64 -35.67 -6.08 2.51
CA ARG A 64 -36.47 -5.75 1.31
C ARG A 64 -37.98 -5.54 1.55
N SER A 65 -38.42 -5.45 2.81
CA SER A 65 -39.76 -4.98 3.12
C SER A 65 -39.86 -3.45 3.00
N THR A 66 -41.09 -2.93 3.04
CA THR A 66 -41.35 -1.48 3.14
C THR A 66 -40.78 -0.86 4.43
N GLU A 67 -40.65 -1.65 5.50
CA GLU A 67 -40.07 -1.21 6.77
C GLU A 67 -38.54 -1.08 6.70
N HIS A 68 -37.88 -1.85 5.82
CA HIS A 68 -36.44 -1.76 5.60
C HIS A 68 -36.05 -0.60 4.68
N ALA A 69 -36.97 -0.12 3.83
CA ALA A 69 -36.72 0.96 2.88
C ALA A 69 -36.10 2.24 3.50
N PRO A 70 -36.60 2.80 4.63
CA PRO A 70 -35.99 3.99 5.23
C PRO A 70 -34.55 3.75 5.70
N PHE A 71 -34.26 2.58 6.29
CA PHE A 71 -32.90 2.23 6.73
C PHE A 71 -31.94 2.10 5.54
N LEU A 72 -32.40 1.51 4.44
CA LEU A 72 -31.63 1.43 3.20
C LEU A 72 -31.32 2.82 2.65
N TRP A 73 -32.29 3.72 2.59
CA TRP A 73 -32.06 5.09 2.12
C TRP A 73 -31.10 5.88 3.01
N ILE A 74 -31.24 5.77 4.34
CA ILE A 74 -30.33 6.41 5.31
C ILE A 74 -28.91 5.86 5.13
N ALA A 75 -28.76 4.54 4.99
CA ALA A 75 -27.47 3.93 4.80
C ALA A 75 -26.82 4.33 3.47
N VAL A 76 -27.58 4.35 2.36
CA VAL A 76 -27.09 4.77 1.05
C VAL A 76 -26.72 6.25 1.04
N ALA A 77 -27.59 7.12 1.59
CA ALA A 77 -27.32 8.55 1.67
C ALA A 77 -26.12 8.84 2.58
N GLY A 78 -26.04 8.18 3.74
CA GLY A 78 -24.91 8.27 4.66
C GLY A 78 -23.62 7.79 4.01
N LEU A 79 -23.66 6.69 3.27
CA LEU A 79 -22.51 6.18 2.54
C LEU A 79 -22.09 7.16 1.43
N LEU A 80 -22.99 7.67 0.60
CA LEU A 80 -22.67 8.67 -0.42
C LEU A 80 -22.05 9.95 0.18
N LEU A 81 -22.65 10.49 1.23
CA LEU A 81 -22.20 11.73 1.83
C LEU A 81 -20.87 11.57 2.58
N TRP A 82 -20.73 10.50 3.36
CA TRP A 82 -19.57 10.32 4.26
C TRP A 82 -18.44 9.51 3.65
N THR A 83 -18.70 8.54 2.78
CA THR A 83 -17.62 7.77 2.12
C THR A 83 -17.12 8.42 0.84
N PHE A 84 -18.04 8.70 -0.08
CA PHE A 84 -17.69 9.22 -1.40
C PHE A 84 -17.46 10.73 -1.37
N GLY A 85 -18.21 11.46 -0.54
CA GLY A 85 -18.08 12.92 -0.39
C GLY A 85 -16.63 13.38 -0.17
N PRO A 86 -15.90 12.89 0.85
CA PRO A 86 -14.51 13.30 1.08
C PRO A 86 -13.57 12.97 -0.10
N VAL A 87 -13.76 11.84 -0.76
CA VAL A 87 -12.94 11.42 -1.91
C VAL A 87 -13.21 12.33 -3.11
N ILE A 88 -14.48 12.58 -3.43
CA ILE A 88 -14.90 13.45 -4.54
C ILE A 88 -14.47 14.89 -4.28
N CYS A 89 -14.70 15.42 -3.07
CA CYS A 89 -14.26 16.75 -2.67
C CYS A 89 -12.74 16.89 -2.74
N GLY A 90 -11.99 15.87 -2.31
CA GLY A 90 -10.52 15.83 -2.45
C GLY A 90 -10.09 15.93 -3.90
N VAL A 91 -10.64 15.09 -4.79
CA VAL A 91 -10.32 15.12 -6.22
C VAL A 91 -10.74 16.43 -6.87
N ALA A 92 -11.94 16.93 -6.60
CA ALA A 92 -12.45 18.19 -7.14
C ALA A 92 -11.58 19.38 -6.70
N PHE A 93 -11.14 19.40 -5.44
CA PHE A 93 -10.23 20.42 -4.93
C PHE A 93 -8.87 20.38 -5.64
N LEU A 94 -8.28 19.19 -5.79
CA LEU A 94 -7.02 18.98 -6.51
C LEU A 94 -7.14 19.41 -7.98
N TRP A 95 -8.26 19.06 -8.62
CA TRP A 95 -8.48 19.37 -10.03
C TRP A 95 -8.67 20.87 -10.27
N ARG A 96 -9.37 21.56 -9.35
CA ARG A 96 -9.57 23.02 -9.42
C ARG A 96 -8.30 23.81 -9.16
N HIS A 97 -7.38 23.30 -8.34
CA HIS A 97 -6.11 23.98 -8.01
C HIS A 97 -4.90 23.39 -8.74
N ARG A 98 -5.11 22.61 -9.81
CA ARG A 98 -4.06 21.85 -10.50
C ARG A 98 -2.85 22.71 -10.91
N ASP A 99 -3.10 23.94 -11.34
CA ASP A 99 -2.07 24.86 -11.84
C ASP A 99 -1.29 25.54 -10.69
N SER A 100 -1.85 25.54 -9.46
CA SER A 100 -1.25 26.10 -8.24
C SER A 100 -0.69 25.02 -7.29
N LEU A 101 -0.70 23.73 -7.68
CA LEU A 101 -0.20 22.62 -6.85
C LEU A 101 1.29 22.73 -6.48
N GLN A 102 2.08 23.53 -7.19
CA GLN A 102 3.49 23.76 -6.89
C GLN A 102 3.72 24.87 -5.86
N ASP A 103 2.68 25.64 -5.51
CA ASP A 103 2.80 26.72 -4.54
C ASP A 103 3.04 26.18 -3.11
N HIS A 104 3.89 26.88 -2.35
CA HIS A 104 4.36 26.42 -1.04
C HIS A 104 3.22 26.33 -0.02
N HIS A 105 2.27 27.27 -0.07
CA HIS A 105 1.10 27.28 0.81
C HIS A 105 0.15 26.10 0.55
N THR A 106 -0.12 25.80 -0.72
CA THR A 106 -0.95 24.67 -1.14
C THR A 106 -0.28 23.35 -0.78
N ARG A 107 1.02 23.22 -1.08
CA ARG A 107 1.81 22.01 -0.76
C ARG A 107 1.88 21.71 0.74
N ARG A 108 1.93 22.73 1.60
CA ARG A 108 1.94 22.51 3.05
C ARG A 108 0.61 21.97 3.60
N ARG A 109 -0.53 22.32 2.99
CA ARG A 109 -1.87 21.89 3.45
C ARG A 109 -2.32 20.58 2.82
N VAL A 110 -2.15 20.43 1.51
CA VAL A 110 -2.67 19.29 0.73
C VAL A 110 -1.59 18.41 0.12
N GLY A 111 -0.30 18.75 0.33
CA GLY A 111 0.82 17.97 -0.20
C GLY A 111 0.82 16.51 0.26
N PHE A 112 0.20 16.18 1.40
CA PHE A 112 0.09 14.79 1.84
C PHE A 112 -0.63 13.89 0.83
N LEU A 113 -1.53 14.44 0.00
CA LEU A 113 -2.32 13.69 -0.99
C LEU A 113 -1.54 13.39 -2.28
N TYR A 114 -0.59 14.25 -2.67
CA TYR A 114 0.03 14.17 -4.01
C TYR A 114 1.57 14.17 -4.03
N VAL A 115 2.26 14.51 -2.92
CA VAL A 115 3.73 14.66 -2.91
C VAL A 115 4.48 13.37 -3.23
N GLY A 116 3.89 12.20 -3.00
CA GLY A 116 4.50 10.90 -3.31
C GLY A 116 4.25 10.38 -4.74
N TYR A 117 3.44 11.09 -5.53
CA TYR A 117 3.00 10.65 -6.85
C TYR A 117 3.61 11.50 -7.96
N ARG A 118 3.67 10.96 -9.19
CA ARG A 118 4.09 11.77 -10.34
C ARG A 118 3.07 12.88 -10.61
N LYS A 119 3.52 14.01 -11.17
CA LYS A 119 2.67 15.19 -11.45
C LYS A 119 1.38 14.86 -12.23
N SER A 120 1.44 13.90 -13.15
CA SER A 120 0.29 13.43 -13.94
C SER A 120 -0.74 12.60 -13.16
N PHE A 121 -0.37 12.02 -12.01
CA PHE A 121 -1.18 11.04 -11.27
C PHE A 121 -1.57 11.55 -9.87
N HIS A 122 -1.82 12.86 -9.72
CA HIS A 122 -2.20 13.48 -8.45
C HIS A 122 -3.52 12.96 -7.87
N TYR A 123 -4.41 12.39 -8.70
CA TYR A 123 -5.68 11.77 -8.27
C TYR A 123 -5.53 10.31 -7.79
N TRP A 124 -4.33 9.74 -7.83
CA TRP A 124 -4.14 8.31 -7.53
C TRP A 124 -4.52 7.93 -6.10
N ASP A 125 -4.33 8.84 -5.14
CA ASP A 125 -4.72 8.61 -3.75
C ASP A 125 -6.24 8.36 -3.61
N ALA A 126 -7.04 9.02 -4.46
CA ALA A 126 -8.48 8.79 -4.52
C ALA A 126 -8.82 7.40 -5.07
N LEU A 127 -8.06 6.89 -6.06
CA LEU A 127 -8.24 5.51 -6.55
C LEU A 127 -7.91 4.47 -5.46
N LEU A 128 -6.86 4.70 -4.67
CA LEU A 128 -6.53 3.85 -3.53
C LEU A 128 -7.61 3.90 -2.44
N ALA A 129 -8.19 5.07 -2.18
CA ALA A 129 -9.32 5.23 -1.26
C ALA A 129 -10.57 4.50 -1.77
N MET A 130 -10.90 4.65 -3.06
CA MET A 130 -12.03 3.97 -3.71
C MET A 130 -11.90 2.46 -3.63
N ARG A 131 -10.71 1.90 -3.85
CA ARG A 131 -10.45 0.46 -3.66
C ARG A 131 -10.85 -0.02 -2.26
N ARG A 132 -10.48 0.73 -1.21
CA ARG A 132 -10.83 0.38 0.19
C ARG A 132 -12.35 0.38 0.40
N VAL A 133 -13.04 1.38 -0.16
CA VAL A 133 -14.51 1.46 -0.10
C VAL A 133 -15.15 0.26 -0.82
N LEU A 134 -14.70 -0.09 -2.03
CA LEU A 134 -15.22 -1.24 -2.77
C LEU A 134 -15.03 -2.57 -2.03
N VAL A 135 -13.86 -2.78 -1.41
CA VAL A 135 -13.62 -3.98 -0.59
C VAL A 135 -14.60 -4.06 0.58
N LEU A 136 -14.87 -2.95 1.26
CA LEU A 136 -15.85 -2.89 2.36
C LEU A 136 -17.28 -3.12 1.87
N LEU A 137 -17.66 -2.60 0.70
CA LEU A 137 -18.98 -2.82 0.12
C LEU A 137 -19.23 -4.31 -0.18
N ILE A 138 -18.28 -4.98 -0.82
CA ILE A 138 -18.38 -6.43 -1.10
C ILE A 138 -18.46 -7.24 0.19
N ALA A 139 -17.70 -6.85 1.23
CA ALA A 139 -17.73 -7.50 2.54
C ALA A 139 -19.14 -7.52 3.16
N GLN A 140 -19.98 -6.54 2.84
CA GLN A 140 -21.29 -6.33 3.46
C GLN A 140 -22.41 -6.92 2.61
N GLN A 141 -22.33 -6.76 1.28
CA GLN A 141 -23.36 -7.23 0.36
C GLN A 141 -23.46 -8.76 0.29
N ALA A 142 -22.33 -9.47 0.29
CA ALA A 142 -22.30 -10.93 0.08
C ALA A 142 -22.19 -11.73 1.40
N THR A 143 -22.69 -11.18 2.51
CA THR A 143 -22.57 -11.78 3.86
C THR A 143 -23.19 -13.17 4.02
N ALA A 144 -24.14 -13.54 3.17
CA ALA A 144 -24.75 -14.87 3.17
C ALA A 144 -23.93 -15.93 2.41
N GLN A 145 -22.98 -15.53 1.54
CA GLN A 145 -22.26 -16.46 0.66
C GLN A 145 -20.76 -16.14 0.63
N PRO A 146 -19.92 -16.82 1.45
CA PRO A 146 -18.49 -16.53 1.52
C PRO A 146 -17.79 -16.70 0.17
N ARG A 147 -18.23 -17.67 -0.65
CA ARG A 147 -17.71 -17.88 -2.01
C ARG A 147 -17.83 -16.64 -2.90
N GLN A 148 -18.97 -15.95 -2.86
CA GLN A 148 -19.19 -14.74 -3.67
C GLN A 148 -18.36 -13.56 -3.17
N GLN A 149 -18.16 -13.45 -1.84
CA GLN A 149 -17.30 -12.41 -1.24
C GLN A 149 -15.84 -12.55 -1.71
N LEU A 150 -15.27 -13.75 -1.60
CA LEU A 150 -13.89 -14.01 -1.99
C LEU A 150 -13.68 -13.79 -3.49
N LEU A 151 -14.63 -14.21 -4.34
CA LEU A 151 -14.58 -13.93 -5.78
C LEU A 151 -14.60 -12.42 -6.06
N GLY A 152 -15.49 -11.67 -5.41
CA GLY A 152 -15.57 -10.22 -5.55
C GLY A 152 -14.28 -9.50 -5.17
N TRP A 153 -13.67 -9.86 -4.04
CA TRP A 153 -12.38 -9.32 -3.64
C TRP A 153 -11.25 -9.72 -4.59
N THR A 154 -11.27 -10.94 -5.13
CA THR A 154 -10.27 -11.42 -6.10
C THR A 154 -10.31 -10.60 -7.39
N ILE A 155 -11.51 -10.29 -7.90
CA ILE A 155 -11.69 -9.44 -9.09
C ILE A 155 -11.13 -8.04 -8.83
N ILE A 156 -11.47 -7.43 -7.69
CA ILE A 156 -10.91 -6.11 -7.32
C ILE A 156 -9.38 -6.18 -7.22
N ALA A 157 -8.84 -7.20 -6.55
CA ALA A 157 -7.40 -7.37 -6.39
C ALA A 157 -6.69 -7.49 -7.74
N ALA A 158 -7.25 -8.27 -8.67
CA ALA A 158 -6.73 -8.43 -10.02
C ALA A 158 -6.76 -7.11 -10.81
N VAL A 159 -7.89 -6.40 -10.81
CA VAL A 159 -8.03 -5.10 -11.50
C VAL A 159 -7.04 -4.09 -10.94
N CYS A 160 -6.93 -3.98 -9.61
CA CYS A 160 -5.97 -3.08 -8.98
C CYS A 160 -4.51 -3.45 -9.29
N LEU A 161 -4.18 -4.74 -9.35
CA LEU A 161 -2.85 -5.20 -9.74
C LEU A 161 -2.52 -4.83 -11.19
N VAL A 162 -3.46 -5.03 -12.12
CA VAL A 162 -3.31 -4.65 -13.53
C VAL A 162 -3.16 -3.12 -13.67
N LEU A 163 -3.97 -2.33 -12.95
CA LEU A 163 -3.80 -0.87 -12.91
C LEU A 163 -2.42 -0.46 -12.37
N GLN A 164 -1.94 -1.12 -11.32
CA GLN A 164 -0.64 -0.81 -10.74
C GLN A 164 0.51 -1.13 -11.72
N LEU A 165 0.42 -2.26 -12.44
CA LEU A 165 1.40 -2.70 -13.42
C LEU A 165 1.46 -1.80 -14.66
N THR A 166 0.33 -1.21 -15.05
CA THR A 166 0.24 -0.33 -16.23
C THR A 166 0.62 1.11 -15.92
N VAL A 167 0.18 1.67 -14.79
CA VAL A 167 0.30 3.12 -14.51
C VAL A 167 1.60 3.49 -13.79
N TRP A 168 2.09 2.64 -12.88
CA TRP A 168 3.27 2.94 -12.03
C TRP A 168 3.21 4.35 -11.38
N PRO A 169 2.14 4.70 -10.67
CA PRO A 169 1.77 6.08 -10.30
C PRO A 169 2.78 6.84 -9.42
N PHE A 170 3.65 6.13 -8.70
CA PHE A 170 4.56 6.71 -7.71
C PHE A 170 5.80 7.35 -8.36
N ASP A 171 6.40 8.31 -7.66
CA ASP A 171 7.61 9.00 -8.13
C ASP A 171 8.88 8.14 -8.00
N ARG A 172 9.77 8.24 -9.00
CA ARG A 172 10.98 7.41 -9.12
C ARG A 172 12.13 7.87 -8.22
N GLY A 173 12.04 9.08 -7.66
CA GLY A 173 13.10 9.69 -6.84
C GLY A 173 13.51 8.88 -5.60
N SER A 174 12.70 7.92 -5.16
CA SER A 174 12.98 7.02 -4.04
C SER A 174 13.31 5.57 -4.46
N MET A 175 13.96 5.38 -5.62
CA MET A 175 14.32 4.06 -6.18
C MET A 175 13.11 3.12 -6.41
N ASP A 176 11.95 3.68 -6.78
CA ASP A 176 10.71 2.94 -7.02
C ASP A 176 10.29 2.00 -5.87
N ILE A 177 10.78 2.27 -4.65
CA ILE A 177 10.53 1.40 -3.49
C ILE A 177 9.02 1.31 -3.23
N LEU A 178 8.31 2.45 -3.31
CA LEU A 178 6.89 2.54 -3.04
C LEU A 178 6.05 1.79 -4.10
N ASN A 179 6.43 1.90 -5.37
CA ASN A 179 5.76 1.14 -6.43
C ASN A 179 5.98 -0.36 -6.26
N ARG A 180 7.21 -0.77 -5.94
CA ARG A 180 7.56 -2.17 -5.73
C ARG A 180 6.92 -2.74 -4.46
N SER A 181 6.74 -1.94 -3.40
CA SER A 181 6.04 -2.39 -2.19
C SER A 181 4.54 -2.54 -2.43
N GLU A 182 3.90 -1.59 -3.11
CA GLU A 182 2.47 -1.67 -3.44
C GLU A 182 2.17 -2.86 -4.37
N MET A 183 2.98 -3.04 -5.41
CA MET A 183 2.86 -4.18 -6.34
C MET A 183 3.00 -5.52 -5.60
N ARG A 184 4.01 -5.65 -4.71
CA ARG A 184 4.19 -6.86 -3.90
C ARG A 184 3.03 -7.09 -2.94
N GLY A 185 2.50 -6.04 -2.31
CA GLY A 185 1.34 -6.15 -1.42
C GLY A 185 0.08 -6.57 -2.14
N LEU A 186 -0.19 -6.00 -3.33
CA LEU A 186 -1.28 -6.43 -4.20
C LEU A 186 -1.15 -7.89 -4.64
N LEU A 187 0.06 -8.33 -4.99
CA LEU A 187 0.32 -9.71 -5.38
C LEU A 187 0.13 -10.69 -4.22
N VAL A 188 0.67 -10.39 -3.03
CA VAL A 188 0.46 -11.21 -1.82
C VAL A 188 -1.02 -11.28 -1.46
N TRP A 189 -1.74 -10.17 -1.58
CA TRP A 189 -3.19 -10.13 -1.35
C TRP A 189 -3.96 -11.01 -2.34
N LEU A 190 -3.67 -10.91 -3.64
CA LEU A 190 -4.30 -11.72 -4.68
C LEU A 190 -4.04 -13.22 -4.48
N VAL A 191 -2.78 -13.62 -4.23
CA VAL A 191 -2.42 -15.02 -3.96
C VAL A 191 -3.11 -15.53 -2.70
N SER A 192 -3.16 -14.72 -1.64
CA SER A 192 -3.86 -15.09 -0.40
C SER A 192 -5.35 -15.34 -0.64
N LEU A 193 -6.01 -14.47 -1.41
CA LEU A 193 -7.42 -14.65 -1.77
C LEU A 193 -7.63 -15.91 -2.63
N PHE A 194 -6.73 -16.20 -3.56
CA PHE A 194 -6.81 -17.38 -4.40
C PHE A 194 -6.68 -18.68 -3.58
N VAL A 195 -5.73 -18.73 -2.63
CA VAL A 195 -5.58 -19.88 -1.72
C VAL A 195 -6.79 -20.01 -0.79
N MET A 196 -7.32 -18.91 -0.25
CA MET A 196 -8.53 -18.98 0.56
C MET A 196 -9.75 -19.44 -0.25
N GLN A 197 -9.84 -19.04 -1.52
CA GLN A 197 -10.88 -19.50 -2.43
C GLN A 197 -10.76 -21.00 -2.70
N SER A 198 -9.54 -21.52 -2.88
CA SER A 198 -9.34 -22.96 -3.07
C SER A 198 -9.74 -23.74 -1.82
N VAL A 199 -9.41 -23.25 -0.63
CA VAL A 199 -9.82 -23.86 0.66
C VAL A 199 -11.34 -23.97 0.78
N VAL A 200 -12.10 -22.93 0.40
CA VAL A 200 -13.57 -22.92 0.44
C VAL A 200 -14.22 -23.78 -0.67
N MET A 201 -13.45 -24.12 -1.72
CA MET A 201 -13.90 -24.98 -2.82
C MET A 201 -13.58 -26.46 -2.59
N LEU A 202 -12.82 -26.81 -1.55
CA LEU A 202 -12.50 -28.19 -1.22
C LEU A 202 -13.75 -28.99 -0.81
N PRO A 203 -13.89 -30.26 -1.25
CA PRO A 203 -15.01 -31.12 -0.87
C PRO A 203 -14.94 -31.54 0.61
N GLU A 204 -16.09 -31.90 1.20
CA GLU A 204 -16.24 -32.21 2.64
C GLU A 204 -15.51 -33.48 3.14
N GLY A 205 -14.70 -34.14 2.31
CA GLY A 205 -13.87 -35.31 2.67
C GLY A 205 -12.36 -35.05 2.67
N THR A 206 -11.93 -33.80 2.52
CA THR A 206 -10.50 -33.46 2.42
C THR A 206 -9.82 -33.54 3.79
N SER A 207 -8.54 -33.94 3.84
CA SER A 207 -7.80 -34.04 5.10
C SER A 207 -7.71 -32.68 5.82
N LEU A 208 -8.14 -32.64 7.08
CA LEU A 208 -8.07 -31.44 7.92
C LEU A 208 -6.63 -30.90 8.04
N VAL A 209 -5.64 -31.79 7.95
CA VAL A 209 -4.23 -31.42 7.94
C VAL A 209 -3.89 -30.52 6.75
N LEU A 210 -4.41 -30.82 5.56
CA LEU A 210 -4.16 -30.03 4.36
C LEU A 210 -4.79 -28.63 4.46
N THR A 211 -6.03 -28.53 4.96
CA THR A 211 -6.71 -27.23 5.10
C THR A 211 -6.00 -26.34 6.11
N ILE A 212 -5.60 -26.89 7.26
CA ILE A 212 -4.81 -26.18 8.27
C ILE A 212 -3.45 -25.74 7.71
N ALA A 213 -2.76 -26.62 6.98
CA ALA A 213 -1.47 -26.30 6.37
C ALA A 213 -1.58 -25.14 5.37
N LEU A 214 -2.59 -25.16 4.49
CA LEU A 214 -2.82 -24.08 3.51
C LEU A 214 -3.10 -22.72 4.19
N VAL A 215 -3.94 -22.71 5.22
CA VAL A 215 -4.24 -21.49 5.99
C VAL A 215 -2.99 -20.97 6.70
N LEU A 216 -2.17 -21.85 7.28
CA LEU A 216 -0.93 -21.47 7.94
C LEU A 216 0.07 -20.84 6.96
N VAL A 217 0.19 -21.40 5.74
CA VAL A 217 1.03 -20.84 4.68
C VAL A 217 0.58 -19.42 4.31
N VAL A 218 -0.73 -19.18 4.18
CA VAL A 218 -1.27 -17.84 3.90
C VAL A 218 -0.93 -16.86 5.03
N ILE A 219 -1.13 -17.27 6.28
CA ILE A 219 -0.81 -16.42 7.45
C ILE A 219 0.68 -16.07 7.45
N LEU A 220 1.56 -17.05 7.25
CA LEU A 220 3.00 -16.85 7.25
C LEU A 220 3.44 -15.93 6.10
N ALA A 221 2.90 -16.12 4.89
CA ALA A 221 3.20 -15.27 3.73
C ALA A 221 2.82 -13.80 3.99
N ASN A 222 1.65 -13.56 4.57
CA ASN A 222 1.21 -12.21 4.95
C ASN A 222 2.10 -11.62 6.06
N LEU A 223 2.43 -12.40 7.08
CA LEU A 223 3.30 -11.97 8.18
C LEU A 223 4.68 -11.55 7.68
N VAL A 224 5.31 -12.39 6.83
CA VAL A 224 6.59 -12.08 6.20
C VAL A 224 6.51 -10.78 5.40
N HIS A 225 5.43 -10.58 4.63
CA HIS A 225 5.22 -9.34 3.89
C HIS A 225 5.13 -8.11 4.82
N TYR A 226 4.36 -8.19 5.91
CA TYR A 226 4.26 -7.13 6.90
C TYR A 226 5.60 -6.80 7.56
N ILE A 227 6.39 -7.82 7.92
CA ILE A 227 7.74 -7.63 8.49
C ILE A 227 8.67 -6.92 7.50
N ILE A 228 8.63 -7.30 6.22
CA ILE A 228 9.42 -6.66 5.16
C ILE A 228 9.02 -5.18 5.00
N LEU A 229 7.73 -4.88 5.01
CA LEU A 229 7.23 -3.49 4.95
C LEU A 229 7.68 -2.69 6.17
N ALA A 230 7.49 -3.23 7.37
CA ALA A 230 7.88 -2.57 8.62
C ALA A 230 9.39 -2.27 8.65
N THR A 231 10.22 -3.20 8.18
CA THR A 231 11.67 -3.01 8.10
C THR A 231 12.04 -1.94 7.07
N GLN A 232 11.36 -1.90 5.92
CA GLN A 232 11.58 -0.84 4.91
C GLN A 232 11.20 0.55 5.44
N ILE A 233 10.06 0.66 6.13
CA ILE A 233 9.60 1.92 6.73
C ILE A 233 10.57 2.35 7.83
N CYS A 234 10.93 1.45 8.74
CA CYS A 234 11.88 1.73 9.81
C CYS A 234 13.23 2.21 9.25
N ARG A 235 13.76 1.53 8.24
CA ARG A 235 14.98 1.94 7.55
C ARG A 235 14.88 3.34 6.94
N TYR A 236 13.77 3.65 6.28
CA TYR A 236 13.59 4.96 5.67
C TYR A 236 13.46 6.08 6.71
N VAL A 237 12.72 5.83 7.79
CA VAL A 237 12.59 6.75 8.92
C VAL A 237 13.96 6.99 9.57
N LEU A 238 14.72 5.92 9.85
CA LEU A 238 16.06 6.02 10.43
C LEU A 238 17.01 6.83 9.55
N LEU A 239 16.98 6.63 8.22
CA LEU A 239 17.77 7.41 7.28
C LEU A 239 17.36 8.89 7.26
N GLN A 240 16.06 9.19 7.20
CA GLN A 240 15.61 10.59 7.24
C GLN A 240 16.02 11.28 8.54
N VAL A 241 15.89 10.56 9.65
CA VAL A 241 16.27 11.02 10.97
C VAL A 241 17.78 11.22 11.05
N SER A 242 18.60 10.29 10.52
CA SER A 242 20.06 10.44 10.47
C SER A 242 20.50 11.63 9.64
N TYR A 243 19.91 11.86 8.46
CA TYR A 243 20.19 13.02 7.62
C TYR A 243 19.85 14.35 8.32
N ARG A 244 18.71 14.39 9.03
CA ARG A 244 18.35 15.56 9.84
C ARG A 244 19.31 15.76 11.01
N TYR A 245 19.77 14.69 11.65
CA TYR A 245 20.74 14.78 12.74
C TYR A 245 22.13 15.23 12.26
N THR A 246 22.60 14.79 11.09
CA THR A 246 23.88 15.23 10.52
C THR A 246 23.89 16.73 10.18
N ALA A 247 22.72 17.30 9.88
CA ALA A 247 22.58 18.74 9.62
C ALA A 247 22.54 19.60 10.91
N LEU A 248 22.41 18.99 12.10
CA LEU A 248 22.16 19.67 13.38
C LEU A 248 23.27 19.46 14.43
N GLY A 249 24.51 19.18 14.03
CA GLY A 249 25.61 18.82 14.95
C GLY A 249 25.76 19.75 16.17
N ASP A 250 25.67 19.20 17.40
CA ASP A 250 26.84 18.69 18.15
C ASP A 250 26.51 18.16 19.57
N ARG A 251 25.32 18.41 20.15
CA ARG A 251 25.00 18.06 21.56
C ARG A 251 24.27 16.72 21.82
N THR A 252 23.73 16.05 20.80
CA THR A 252 22.84 14.88 20.95
C THR A 252 23.56 13.51 21.00
N LYS A 253 24.90 13.49 20.91
CA LYS A 253 25.75 12.27 20.90
C LYS A 253 25.69 11.42 22.17
N ALA A 254 25.20 11.98 23.29
CA ALA A 254 25.04 11.26 24.55
C ALA A 254 23.68 10.54 24.66
N ILE A 255 22.60 11.19 24.25
CA ILE A 255 21.23 10.68 24.37
C ILE A 255 20.95 9.60 23.31
N ALA A 256 21.53 9.74 22.12
CA ALA A 256 21.39 8.78 21.04
C ALA A 256 22.02 7.41 21.33
N ARG A 257 23.13 7.35 22.09
CA ARG A 257 23.77 6.09 22.49
C ARG A 257 22.91 5.27 23.47
N VAL A 258 22.17 5.95 24.34
CA VAL A 258 21.35 5.31 25.38
C VAL A 258 20.08 4.69 24.78
N MET A 259 19.39 5.43 23.90
CA MET A 259 18.16 4.94 23.25
C MET A 259 18.45 3.90 22.14
N ALA A 260 19.61 3.98 21.48
CA ALA A 260 19.96 3.05 20.40
C ALA A 260 20.47 1.69 20.87
N SER A 261 20.96 1.58 22.11
CA SER A 261 21.66 0.40 22.62
C SER A 261 20.75 -0.82 22.80
N TRP A 262 19.48 -0.63 23.18
CA TRP A 262 18.71 -1.76 23.71
C TRP A 262 17.86 -2.54 22.68
N VAL A 263 17.44 -1.88 21.59
CA VAL A 263 16.59 -2.52 20.55
C VAL A 263 17.14 -2.32 19.14
N THR A 264 17.83 -1.21 18.87
CA THR A 264 18.26 -0.88 17.50
C THR A 264 19.67 -1.35 17.13
N GLY A 265 20.54 -1.66 18.10
CA GLY A 265 21.93 -2.05 17.84
C GLY A 265 22.09 -3.25 16.89
N PRO A 266 21.43 -4.40 17.15
CA PRO A 266 21.56 -5.59 16.31
C PRO A 266 20.92 -5.42 14.93
N LEU A 267 19.76 -4.77 14.87
CA LEU A 267 19.04 -4.52 13.61
C LEU A 267 19.81 -3.54 12.72
N LEU A 268 20.39 -2.49 13.33
CA LEU A 268 21.15 -1.46 12.64
C LEU A 268 22.46 -2.02 12.08
N SER A 269 23.19 -2.86 12.83
CA SER A 269 24.42 -3.49 12.32
C SER A 269 24.13 -4.45 11.16
N TRP A 270 23.06 -5.26 11.28
CA TRP A 270 22.64 -6.16 10.21
C TRP A 270 22.18 -5.40 8.95
N LEU A 271 21.44 -4.30 9.11
CA LEU A 271 21.01 -3.45 8.00
C LEU A 271 22.18 -2.71 7.33
N ILE A 272 23.15 -2.23 8.10
CA ILE A 272 24.37 -1.60 7.56
C ILE A 272 25.17 -2.61 6.75
N ASN A 273 25.43 -3.80 7.29
CA ASN A 273 26.20 -4.83 6.60
C ASN A 273 25.52 -5.25 5.28
N ARG A 274 24.20 -5.37 5.28
CA ARG A 274 23.41 -5.69 4.08
C ARG A 274 23.38 -4.56 3.04
N GLU A 275 23.43 -3.30 3.47
CA GLU A 275 23.55 -2.15 2.58
C GLU A 275 24.98 -1.99 2.05
N GLU A 276 26.01 -2.28 2.84
CA GLU A 276 27.40 -2.35 2.36
C GLU A 276 27.58 -3.42 1.28
N GLU A 277 26.95 -4.58 1.46
CA GLU A 277 26.92 -5.65 0.48
C GLU A 277 26.22 -5.22 -0.82
N LYS A 278 25.10 -4.48 -0.74
CA LYS A 278 24.44 -3.90 -1.91
C LYS A 278 25.25 -2.78 -2.57
N ARG A 279 25.93 -1.94 -1.78
CA ARG A 279 26.80 -0.86 -2.29
C ARG A 279 28.01 -1.41 -3.04
N ARG A 280 28.54 -2.59 -2.66
CA ARG A 280 29.55 -3.32 -3.44
C ARG A 280 29.04 -3.74 -4.82
N VAL A 281 27.76 -4.14 -4.90
CA VAL A 281 27.13 -4.58 -6.16
C VAL A 281 26.63 -3.39 -7.00
N SER A 282 26.32 -2.26 -6.38
CA SER A 282 25.80 -1.06 -7.06
C SER A 282 26.24 0.22 -6.33
N PRO A 283 27.43 0.79 -6.65
CA PRO A 283 27.89 2.02 -6.02
C PRO A 283 26.98 3.19 -6.38
N LYS A 284 26.59 3.96 -5.37
CA LYS A 284 25.70 5.12 -5.53
C LYS A 284 26.52 6.25 -6.12
N VAL A 285 26.26 6.58 -7.38
CA VAL A 285 26.92 7.70 -8.06
C VAL A 285 26.09 8.95 -7.85
N PHE A 286 26.66 9.96 -7.21
CA PHE A 286 26.05 11.26 -7.00
C PHE A 286 26.50 12.22 -8.10
N TYR A 287 25.54 12.90 -8.73
CA TYR A 287 25.82 13.97 -9.68
C TYR A 287 25.68 15.31 -8.96
N ASP A 288 26.79 16.00 -8.75
CA ASP A 288 26.79 17.32 -8.14
C ASP A 288 26.60 18.39 -9.22
N TRP A 289 25.42 19.02 -9.23
CA TRP A 289 25.03 20.04 -10.23
C TRP A 289 25.89 21.30 -10.19
N SER A 290 26.58 21.55 -9.07
CA SER A 290 27.45 22.73 -8.90
C SER A 290 28.84 22.53 -9.52
N SER A 291 29.31 21.29 -9.57
CA SER A 291 30.66 20.91 -9.99
C SER A 291 30.69 20.02 -11.24
N ALA A 292 29.53 19.56 -11.72
CA ALA A 292 29.37 18.59 -12.83
C ALA A 292 30.18 17.29 -12.65
N ALA A 293 30.57 16.99 -11.41
CA ALA A 293 31.34 15.81 -11.07
C ALA A 293 30.42 14.65 -10.67
N LEU A 294 30.73 13.46 -11.19
CA LEU A 294 30.16 12.20 -10.73
C LEU A 294 31.02 11.70 -9.58
N SER A 295 30.53 11.79 -8.34
CA SER A 295 31.23 11.20 -7.18
C SER A 295 30.62 9.85 -6.84
N ALA A 296 31.43 8.80 -6.88
CA ALA A 296 31.08 7.52 -6.28
C ALA A 296 31.60 7.50 -4.83
N ASP A 297 30.81 6.97 -3.89
CA ASP A 297 31.25 6.77 -2.50
C ASP A 297 32.41 5.75 -2.45
N GLY A 298 33.64 6.25 -2.49
CA GLY A 298 34.90 5.51 -2.33
C GLY A 298 35.95 6.39 -1.65
N SER A 299 36.74 5.80 -0.75
CA SER A 299 37.69 6.46 0.17
C SER A 299 38.60 7.51 -0.51
N PRO A 300 38.88 8.66 0.14
CA PRO A 300 39.65 9.75 -0.43
C PRO A 300 41.15 9.42 -0.39
N ALA A 301 41.61 8.54 -1.27
CA ALA A 301 43.02 8.24 -1.45
C ALA A 301 43.39 8.39 -2.93
N ALA A 302 43.41 9.64 -3.39
CA ALA A 302 44.11 10.17 -4.57
C ALA A 302 43.27 11.25 -5.27
N ALA A 303 43.10 12.41 -4.62
CA ALA A 303 42.71 13.62 -5.31
C ALA A 303 43.73 14.71 -4.95
N GLY A 304 44.74 14.85 -5.80
CA GLY A 304 45.71 15.93 -5.72
C GLY A 304 44.98 17.28 -5.79
N ARG A 305 45.35 18.19 -4.87
CA ARG A 305 44.81 19.55 -4.85
C ARG A 305 45.13 20.26 -6.15
N CYS A 306 44.11 20.76 -6.84
CA CYS A 306 44.25 21.87 -7.77
C CYS A 306 43.22 22.95 -7.40
N TYR A 307 43.71 24.17 -7.19
CA TYR A 307 42.91 25.35 -6.88
C TYR A 307 42.18 25.85 -8.15
N PRO A 308 40.95 26.38 -8.06
CA PRO A 308 40.26 26.90 -9.23
C PRO A 308 40.53 28.40 -9.43
N SER A 309 40.93 28.77 -10.65
CA SER A 309 40.82 30.14 -11.16
C SER A 309 39.46 30.35 -11.85
N PHE A 310 38.89 31.52 -11.64
CA PHE A 310 37.56 31.93 -12.12
C PHE A 310 37.56 32.29 -13.62
N GLY A 311 36.60 31.78 -14.40
CA GLY A 311 36.35 32.26 -15.77
C GLY A 311 35.31 31.46 -16.60
N ARG A 312 34.13 32.06 -16.81
CA ARG A 312 33.03 31.91 -17.82
C ARG A 312 32.60 30.53 -18.43
N PRO A 313 31.31 30.37 -18.80
CA PRO A 313 30.64 29.06 -18.93
C PRO A 313 30.85 28.30 -20.25
N VAL A 314 31.29 28.96 -21.33
CA VAL A 314 31.30 28.35 -22.67
C VAL A 314 32.49 27.41 -22.88
N HIS A 315 33.62 27.66 -22.21
CA HIS A 315 34.81 26.82 -22.35
C HIS A 315 34.66 25.45 -21.64
N ARG A 316 33.78 25.38 -20.62
CA ARG A 316 33.56 24.17 -19.80
C ARG A 316 32.80 23.05 -20.52
N VAL A 317 31.94 23.39 -21.47
CA VAL A 317 31.21 22.38 -22.27
C VAL A 317 32.15 21.74 -23.29
N VAL A 318 33.05 22.52 -23.87
CA VAL A 318 34.07 22.03 -24.82
C VAL A 318 35.07 21.12 -24.11
N THR A 319 35.54 21.49 -22.90
CA THR A 319 36.45 20.63 -22.14
C THR A 319 35.79 19.37 -21.61
N ALA A 320 34.51 19.42 -21.22
CA ALA A 320 33.74 18.22 -20.83
C ALA A 320 33.49 17.27 -22.02
N MET A 321 33.21 17.81 -23.22
CA MET A 321 33.12 17.01 -24.45
C MET A 321 34.47 16.41 -24.85
N GLN A 322 35.58 17.14 -24.68
CA GLN A 322 36.92 16.63 -24.98
C GLN A 322 37.37 15.55 -23.99
N LEU A 323 37.04 15.70 -22.70
CA LEU A 323 37.36 14.68 -21.68
C LEU A 323 36.54 13.40 -21.86
N THR A 324 35.25 13.52 -22.23
CA THR A 324 34.41 12.35 -22.53
C THR A 324 34.83 11.68 -23.84
N SER A 325 35.23 12.45 -24.86
CA SER A 325 35.83 11.91 -26.09
C SER A 325 37.14 11.17 -25.81
N ALA A 326 38.03 11.72 -24.98
CA ALA A 326 39.30 11.09 -24.65
C ALA A 326 39.10 9.80 -23.83
N ALA A 327 38.20 9.80 -22.85
CA ALA A 327 37.86 8.61 -22.07
C ALA A 327 37.20 7.51 -22.90
N VAL A 328 36.39 7.88 -23.91
CA VAL A 328 35.80 6.92 -24.86
C VAL A 328 36.87 6.35 -25.80
N GLN A 329 37.84 7.17 -26.22
CA GLN A 329 38.96 6.71 -27.04
C GLN A 329 39.85 5.71 -26.29
N ASP A 330 40.19 6.00 -25.03
CA ASP A 330 40.95 5.09 -24.14
C ASP A 330 40.20 3.78 -23.91
N ALA A 331 38.88 3.83 -23.75
CA ALA A 331 38.06 2.64 -23.61
C ALA A 331 38.01 1.80 -24.91
N ILE A 332 38.01 2.45 -26.07
CA ILE A 332 38.04 1.77 -27.39
C ILE A 332 39.42 1.14 -27.63
N GLU A 333 40.51 1.78 -27.22
CA GLU A 333 41.87 1.22 -27.33
C GLU A 333 42.08 0.05 -26.35
N ALA A 334 41.57 0.17 -25.12
CA ALA A 334 41.57 -0.93 -24.15
C ALA A 334 40.75 -2.14 -24.64
N LEU A 335 39.66 -1.90 -25.38
CA LEU A 335 38.83 -2.96 -25.97
C LEU A 335 39.41 -3.52 -27.29
N LYS A 336 40.39 -2.87 -27.92
CA LYS A 336 41.11 -3.41 -29.10
C LYS A 336 42.20 -4.43 -28.74
N LEU A 337 42.56 -4.56 -27.46
CA LEU A 337 43.51 -5.56 -26.97
C LEU A 337 42.81 -6.85 -26.49
N THR A 338 41.99 -7.43 -27.36
CA THR A 338 41.79 -8.89 -27.34
C THR A 338 42.57 -9.46 -28.51
N HIS A 339 43.75 -9.97 -28.19
CA HIS A 339 44.59 -10.78 -29.05
C HIS A 339 43.72 -11.83 -29.76
N VAL A 340 43.51 -11.67 -31.07
CA VAL A 340 43.16 -12.79 -31.94
C VAL A 340 44.47 -13.59 -32.07
N PRO A 341 44.55 -14.83 -31.58
CA PRO A 341 45.68 -15.68 -31.91
C PRO A 341 45.59 -15.98 -33.41
N SER A 342 46.54 -15.44 -34.17
CA SER A 342 46.88 -16.00 -35.47
C SER A 342 47.86 -17.12 -35.18
N ASP A 343 47.49 -18.35 -35.50
CA ASP A 343 48.46 -19.36 -35.88
C ASP A 343 47.78 -20.41 -36.78
N LEU A 344 48.61 -20.87 -37.71
CA LEU A 344 48.44 -21.86 -38.77
C LEU A 344 47.44 -23.00 -38.53
#